data_AF-V9IM68-F1
#
_entry.id   AF-V9IM68-F1
#
_cell.length_a   1.000
_cell.length_b   1.000
_cell.length_c   1.000
_cell.angle_alpha   90.00
_cell.angle_beta   90.00
_cell.angle_gamma   90.00
#
_symmetry.space_group_name_H-M   'P 1'
#
loop_
_entity.id
_entity.type
_entity.pdbx_description
1 polymer ?
#
loop_
_entity_poly.entity_id
_entity_poly.type
_entity_poly.pdbx_seq_one_letter_code
_entity_poly.pdbx_strand_id
1 'polypeptide(L)'
;MLRTPQTKPYVIYIKPPRFEILKETRNDARARSTFDESNSRGFTDEEFSEILHSAARIEFLYTHLFDEVIVNADLPIAFEQLVNAVHRVESEPLWVPASWVQ
;
A
#
# COMPACT_ATOMS: atom_id res chain seq x y z
N MET A 1 11.84 -15.65 -6.51
CA MET A 1 11.36 -14.61 -7.44
C MET A 1 9.84 -14.62 -7.37
N LEU A 2 9.16 -13.51 -7.06
CA LEU A 2 7.70 -13.51 -6.79
C LEU A 2 6.83 -13.48 -8.04
N ARG A 3 7.33 -12.91 -9.14
CA ARG A 3 6.65 -12.79 -10.45
C ARG A 3 6.92 -14.02 -11.33
N THR A 4 6.26 -15.14 -11.04
CA THR A 4 6.38 -16.38 -11.81
C THR A 4 5.01 -16.82 -12.37
N PRO A 5 4.99 -17.71 -13.38
CA PRO A 5 3.75 -18.23 -13.95
C PRO A 5 2.86 -18.95 -12.93
N GLN A 6 3.44 -19.49 -11.86
CA GLN A 6 2.73 -20.24 -10.83
C GLN A 6 2.03 -19.34 -9.82
N THR A 7 2.67 -18.23 -9.44
CA THR A 7 2.16 -17.33 -8.40
C THR A 7 1.27 -16.24 -8.94
N LYS A 8 1.47 -15.83 -10.21
CA LYS A 8 0.75 -14.74 -10.90
C LYS A 8 0.35 -13.59 -9.96
N PRO A 9 1.31 -12.98 -9.23
CA PRO A 9 0.97 -12.07 -8.17
C PRO A 9 0.29 -10.82 -8.73
N TYR A 10 -0.75 -10.36 -8.04
CA TYR A 10 -1.31 -9.03 -8.22
C TYR A 10 -0.85 -8.16 -7.06
N VAL A 11 -0.01 -7.16 -7.34
CA VAL A 11 0.67 -6.34 -6.33
C VAL A 11 -0.01 -4.99 -6.22
N ILE A 12 -0.67 -4.76 -5.09
CA ILE A 12 -1.29 -3.48 -4.75
C ILE A 12 -0.35 -2.72 -3.80
N TYR A 13 0.08 -1.53 -4.21
CA TYR A 13 0.87 -0.66 -3.36
C TYR A 13 -0.03 0.34 -2.61
N ILE A 14 -0.03 0.26 -1.27
CA ILE A 14 -0.75 1.19 -0.41
C ILE A 14 0.16 2.40 -0.13
N LYS A 15 -0.03 3.46 -0.91
CA LYS A 15 0.79 4.67 -0.86
C LYS A 15 0.34 5.58 0.28
N PRO A 16 1.24 6.06 1.16
CA PRO A 16 0.87 7.09 2.12
C PRO A 16 0.55 8.41 1.40
N PRO A 17 -0.44 9.18 1.89
CA PRO A 17 -0.72 10.51 1.38
C PRO A 17 0.36 11.50 1.85
N ARG A 18 0.26 12.78 1.44
CA ARG A 18 1.16 13.83 1.95
C ARG A 18 1.11 13.94 3.48
N PHE A 19 2.22 14.39 4.07
CA PHE A 19 2.45 14.44 5.53
C PHE A 19 1.23 14.93 6.32
N GLU A 20 0.66 16.08 5.98
CA GLU A 20 -0.47 16.65 6.72
C GLU A 20 -1.69 15.72 6.74
N ILE A 21 -2.06 15.13 5.59
CA ILE A 21 -3.19 14.20 5.50
C ILE A 21 -2.87 12.92 6.28
N LEU A 22 -1.64 12.42 6.16
CA LEU A 22 -1.21 11.22 6.88
C LEU A 22 -1.35 11.45 8.39
N LYS A 23 -0.82 12.56 8.90
CA LYS A 23 -0.87 12.93 10.31
C LYS A 23 -2.30 13.11 10.80
N GLU A 24 -3.11 13.90 10.09
CA GLU A 24 -4.52 14.15 10.38
C GLU A 24 -5.31 12.84 10.48
N THR A 25 -5.29 12.04 9.41
CA THR A 25 -6.10 10.82 9.31
C THR A 25 -5.73 9.75 10.34
N ARG A 26 -4.44 9.65 10.72
CA ARG A 26 -3.99 8.69 11.74
C ARG A 26 -4.35 9.16 13.15
N ASN A 27 -4.28 10.46 13.41
CA ASN A 27 -4.68 11.03 14.68
C ASN A 27 -6.20 10.89 14.89
N ASP A 28 -7.00 11.20 13.87
CA ASP A 28 -8.46 11.10 13.91
C ASP A 28 -8.91 9.65 14.12
N ALA A 29 -8.27 8.70 13.43
CA ALA A 29 -8.52 7.27 13.60
C ALA A 29 -7.93 6.69 14.90
N ARG A 30 -7.21 7.50 15.71
CA ARG A 30 -6.47 7.07 16.91
C ARG A 30 -5.54 5.88 16.63
N ALA A 31 -4.94 5.87 15.44
CA ALA A 31 -4.02 4.84 15.01
C ALA A 31 -2.80 4.78 15.93
N ARG A 32 -2.31 3.57 16.21
CA ARG A 32 -1.17 3.34 17.09
C ARG A 32 0.10 3.10 16.27
N SER A 33 1.20 3.72 16.70
CA SER A 33 2.51 3.49 16.10
C SER A 33 2.87 2.02 16.24
N THR A 34 3.46 1.47 15.18
CA THR A 34 4.00 0.10 15.13
C THR A 34 5.52 0.07 15.21
N PHE A 35 6.16 1.21 15.48
CA PHE A 35 7.62 1.30 15.62
C PHE A 35 8.11 0.82 16.99
N ASP A 36 7.24 0.86 18.01
CA ASP A 36 7.55 0.39 19.36
C ASP A 36 6.75 -0.87 19.67
N GLU A 37 7.42 -2.00 19.93
CA GLU A 37 6.75 -3.27 20.27
C GLU A 37 6.05 -3.26 21.65
N SER A 38 6.53 -2.42 22.57
CA SER A 38 6.12 -2.41 23.97
C SER A 38 5.27 -1.20 24.38
N ASN A 39 5.09 -0.22 23.49
CA ASN A 39 4.39 1.03 23.82
C ASN A 39 3.30 1.35 22.79
N SER A 40 2.04 1.21 23.20
CA SER A 40 0.89 1.57 22.38
C SER A 40 0.61 3.07 22.45
N ARG A 41 1.40 3.85 21.71
CA ARG A 41 1.25 5.31 21.57
C ARG A 41 0.79 5.71 20.17
N GLY A 42 0.43 6.97 19.99
CA GLY A 42 0.26 7.55 18.64
C GLY A 42 1.60 7.69 17.92
N PHE A 43 1.53 8.03 16.63
CA PHE A 43 2.70 8.30 15.81
C PHE A 43 3.35 9.65 16.15
N THR A 44 4.67 9.75 16.01
CA THR A 44 5.42 11.02 16.03
C THR A 44 5.60 11.57 14.62
N ASP A 45 6.01 12.84 14.52
CA ASP A 45 6.27 13.51 13.25
C ASP A 45 7.47 12.89 12.52
N GLU A 46 8.47 12.41 13.27
CA GLU A 46 9.62 11.69 12.73
C GLU A 46 9.20 10.36 12.10
N GLU A 47 8.31 9.61 12.75
CA GLU A 47 7.79 8.33 12.21
C GLU A 47 6.96 8.55 10.94
N PHE A 48 6.12 9.60 10.91
CA PHE A 48 5.42 9.98 9.68
C PHE A 48 6.39 10.34 8.56
N SER A 49 7.48 11.05 8.87
CA SER A 49 8.52 11.39 7.90
C SER A 49 9.26 10.15 7.39
N GLU A 50 9.53 9.18 8.26
CA GLU A 50 10.16 7.90 7.89
C GLU A 50 9.26 7.05 6.98
N ILE A 51 7.94 7.04 7.24
CA ILE A 51 6.95 6.40 6.37
C ILE A 51 7.02 6.99 4.96
N LEU A 52 7.05 8.33 4.85
CA LEU A 52 7.13 9.01 3.56
C LEU A 52 8.46 8.76 2.84
N HIS A 53 9.57 8.76 3.57
CA HIS A 53 10.88 8.47 3.01
C HIS A 53 10.96 7.03 2.47
N SER A 54 10.45 6.07 3.26
CA SER A 54 10.36 4.66 2.86
C SER A 54 9.47 4.47 1.64
N ALA A 55 8.33 5.17 1.59
CA ALA A 55 7.43 5.16 0.45
C ALA A 55 8.10 5.67 -0.83
N ALA A 56 8.81 6.80 -0.77
CA ALA A 56 9.55 7.32 -1.91
C ALA A 56 10.60 6.33 -2.43
N ARG A 57 11.27 5.62 -1.52
CA ARG A 57 12.26 4.59 -1.86
C ARG A 57 11.62 3.36 -2.52
N ILE A 58 10.46 2.93 -2.00
CA ILE A 58 9.67 1.82 -2.57
C ILE A 58 9.19 2.19 -3.98
N GLU A 59 8.66 3.39 -4.18
CA GLU A 59 8.23 3.86 -5.49
C GLU A 59 9.41 3.91 -6.46
N PHE A 60 10.54 4.50 -6.07
CA PHE A 60 11.71 4.58 -6.94
C PHE A 60 12.21 3.20 -7.39
N LEU A 61 12.28 2.22 -6.49
CA LEU A 61 12.86 0.91 -6.78
C LEU A 61 11.87 -0.06 -7.45
N TYR A 62 10.58 0.01 -7.11
CA TYR A 62 9.65 -1.08 -7.36
C TYR A 62 8.36 -0.68 -8.08
N THR A 63 8.18 0.58 -8.52
CA THR A 63 6.93 1.00 -9.19
C THR A 63 6.54 0.11 -10.38
N HIS A 64 7.51 -0.37 -11.15
CA HIS A 64 7.28 -1.27 -12.29
C HIS A 64 6.73 -2.66 -11.91
N LEU A 65 6.69 -2.99 -10.62
CA LEU A 65 6.14 -4.24 -10.09
C LEU A 65 4.72 -4.08 -9.55
N PHE A 66 4.19 -2.85 -9.46
CA PHE A 66 2.84 -2.60 -8.96
C PHE A 66 1.83 -2.76 -10.09
N ASP A 67 0.75 -3.47 -9.82
CA ASP A 67 -0.38 -3.61 -10.73
C ASP A 67 -1.44 -2.55 -10.43
N GLU A 68 -1.52 -2.08 -9.17
CA GLU A 68 -2.40 -0.99 -8.75
C GLU A 68 -1.76 -0.19 -7.59
N VAL A 69 -2.09 1.10 -7.50
CA VAL A 69 -1.65 1.98 -6.42
C VAL A 69 -2.88 2.63 -5.78
N ILE A 70 -3.03 2.45 -4.47
CA ILE A 70 -4.12 3.04 -3.67
C ILE A 70 -3.51 4.07 -2.72
N VAL A 71 -4.00 5.32 -2.78
CA VAL A 71 -3.54 6.38 -1.87
C VAL A 71 -4.35 6.31 -0.58
N ASN A 72 -3.67 6.07 0.54
CA ASN A 72 -4.27 5.86 1.84
C ASN A 72 -4.58 7.18 2.58
N ALA A 73 -5.25 8.09 1.87
CA ALA A 73 -5.68 9.40 2.37
C ALA A 73 -6.91 9.27 3.26
N ASP A 74 -8.07 8.99 2.67
CA ASP A 74 -9.30 8.69 3.39
C ASP A 74 -9.36 7.19 3.66
N LEU A 75 -9.38 6.79 4.95
CA LEU A 75 -9.28 5.37 5.33
C LEU A 75 -10.48 4.53 4.84
N PRO A 76 -11.75 4.94 5.02
CA PRO A 76 -12.89 4.25 4.42
C PRO A 76 -12.79 4.09 2.91
N ILE A 77 -12.47 5.16 2.18
CA ILE A 77 -12.39 5.13 0.71
C ILE A 77 -11.26 4.22 0.25
N ALA A 78 -10.08 4.32 0.87
CA ALA A 78 -8.94 3.46 0.54
C ALA A 78 -9.24 1.97 0.82
N PHE A 79 -9.99 1.68 1.88
CA PHE A 79 -10.46 0.32 2.18
C PHE A 79 -11.43 -0.19 1.12
N GLU A 80 -12.41 0.62 0.70
CA GLU A 80 -13.34 0.27 -0.37
C GLU A 80 -12.61 0.01 -1.69
N GLN A 81 -11.64 0.86 -2.05
CA GLN A 81 -10.79 0.67 -3.23
C GLN A 81 -10.04 -0.67 -3.16
N LEU A 82 -9.49 -1.02 -1.99
CA LEU A 82 -8.79 -2.30 -1.80
C LEU A 82 -9.74 -3.49 -1.98
N VAL A 83 -10.93 -3.44 -1.39
CA VAL A 83 -11.95 -4.49 -1.53
C VAL A 83 -12.37 -4.65 -3.01
N ASN A 84 -12.60 -3.54 -3.70
CA ASN A 84 -12.94 -3.55 -5.12
C ASN A 84 -11.81 -4.09 -6.01
N ALA A 85 -10.55 -3.77 -5.69
CA ALA A 85 -9.40 -4.32 -6.39
C ALA A 85 -9.31 -5.84 -6.21
N VAL A 86 -9.52 -6.35 -5.00
CA VAL A 86 -9.56 -7.80 -4.74
C VAL A 86 -10.69 -8.47 -5.52
N HIS A 87 -11.90 -7.91 -5.49
CA HIS A 87 -13.02 -8.47 -6.26
C HIS A 87 -12.73 -8.52 -7.76
N ARG A 88 -12.17 -7.45 -8.34
CA ARG A 88 -11.77 -7.44 -9.75
C ARG A 88 -10.75 -8.52 -10.08
N VAL A 89 -9.75 -8.72 -9.23
CA VAL A 89 -8.74 -9.79 -9.41
C VAL A 89 -9.38 -11.17 -9.42
N GLU A 90 -10.44 -11.39 -8.66
CA GLU A 90 -11.16 -12.66 -8.59
C GLU A 90 -12.18 -12.85 -9.73
N SER A 91 -12.77 -11.76 -10.24
CA SER A 91 -13.88 -11.84 -11.21
C SER A 91 -13.52 -11.49 -12.65
N GLU A 92 -12.42 -10.78 -12.89
CA GLU A 92 -12.05 -10.26 -14.21
C GLU A 92 -10.75 -10.89 -14.73
N PRO A 93 -10.62 -11.11 -16.06
CA PRO A 93 -9.37 -11.55 -16.65
C PRO A 93 -8.30 -10.45 -16.54
N LEU A 94 -7.10 -10.82 -16.07
CA LEU A 94 -5.96 -9.91 -15.93
C LEU A 94 -4.91 -10.12 -17.03
N TRP A 95 -4.24 -9.04 -17.41
CA TRP A 95 -3.07 -9.10 -18.30
C TRP A 95 -1.88 -9.69 -17.56
N VAL A 96 -1.29 -10.75 -18.12
CA VAL A 96 -0.04 -11.34 -17.64
C VAL A 96 1.02 -11.28 -18.74
N PRO A 97 2.32 -11.24 -18.40
CA PRO A 97 3.38 -11.38 -19.39
C PRO A 97 3.20 -12.63 -20.25
N ALA A 98 3.46 -12.53 -21.56
CA ALA A 98 3.37 -13.67 -22.46
C ALA A 98 4.27 -14.85 -22.04
N SER A 99 5.41 -14.56 -21.38
CA SER A 99 6.30 -15.57 -20.81
C SER A 99 5.67 -16.41 -19.69
N TRP A 100 4.51 -16.02 -19.16
CA TRP A 100 3.79 -16.76 -18.12
C TRP A 100 2.77 -17.77 -18.64
N VAL A 101 2.52 -17.78 -19.95
CA VAL A 101 1.52 -18.65 -20.57
C VAL A 101 2.13 -19.63 -21.60
N GLN A 102 3.46 -19.77 -21.61
CA GLN A 102 4.15 -20.78 -22.40
C GLN A 102 4.09 -22.16 -21.76
#